data_AF-A0A8K1CZE0-F1
#
_entry.id   AF-A0A8K1CZE0-F1
#
_cell.length_a   1.000
_cell.length_b   1.000
_cell.length_c   1.000
_cell.angle_alpha   90.00
_cell.angle_beta   90.00
_cell.angle_gamma   90.00
#
_symmetry.space_group_name_H-M   'P 1'
#
loop_
_entity.id
_entity.type
_entity.pdbx_description
1 polymer ?
#
loop_
_entity_poly.entity_id
_entity_poly.type
_entity_poly.pdbx_seq_one_letter_code
_entity_poly.pdbx_strand_id
1 'polypeptide(L)'
;MQWRYITLPPQDGYHMITSFVAVADYVSKGVSKNTLLLFYAKEPFVNVGLHQEVWLEVDLDFTRKMKIPVVRRDLGGGTVVITPGEHDYF
;
A
#
# COMPACT_ATOMS: atom_id res chain seq x y z
N MET A 1 -27.52 -4.11 -4.51
CA MET A 1 -26.14 -3.61 -4.30
C MET A 1 -25.20 -4.50 -5.10
N GLN A 2 -24.40 -3.94 -6.01
CA GLN A 2 -23.46 -4.72 -6.85
C GLN A 2 -22.02 -4.43 -6.43
N TRP A 3 -21.23 -5.47 -6.27
CA TRP A 3 -19.80 -5.39 -5.98
C TRP A 3 -18.98 -5.67 -7.23
N ARG A 4 -17.80 -5.06 -7.30
CA ARG A 4 -16.77 -5.32 -8.31
C ARG A 4 -15.59 -5.99 -7.61
N TYR A 5 -15.12 -7.09 -8.16
CA TYR A 5 -13.88 -7.74 -7.73
C TYR A 5 -12.77 -7.40 -8.72
N ILE A 6 -11.62 -6.95 -8.22
CA ILE A 6 -10.43 -6.63 -9.02
C ILE A 6 -9.22 -7.32 -8.41
N THR A 7 -8.42 -7.96 -9.26
CA THR A 7 -7.06 -8.36 -8.92
C THR A 7 -6.08 -7.53 -9.74
N LEU A 8 -5.04 -7.02 -9.10
CA LEU A 8 -3.94 -6.36 -9.79
C LEU A 8 -2.74 -7.31 -9.89
N PRO A 9 -1.92 -7.19 -10.94
CA PRO A 9 -0.61 -7.86 -10.94
C PRO A 9 0.25 -7.32 -9.78
N PRO A 10 1.33 -8.02 -9.39
CA PRO A 10 2.23 -7.53 -8.35
C PRO A 10 2.70 -6.09 -8.62
N GLN A 11 2.60 -5.24 -7.59
CA GLN A 11 2.89 -3.80 -7.64
C GLN A 11 4.17 -3.49 -6.88
N ASP A 12 4.92 -2.47 -7.31
CA ASP A 12 5.92 -1.87 -6.43
C ASP A 12 5.25 -1.05 -5.31
N GLY A 13 6.02 -0.69 -4.28
CA GLY A 13 5.48 0.02 -3.12
C GLY A 13 4.78 1.34 -3.44
N TYR A 14 5.22 2.07 -4.48
CA TYR A 14 4.62 3.36 -4.86
C TYR A 14 3.23 3.19 -5.47
N HIS A 15 3.09 2.23 -6.39
CA HIS A 15 1.80 1.93 -7.01
C HIS A 15 0.85 1.23 -6.05
N MET A 16 1.38 0.37 -5.18
CA MET A 16 0.58 -0.35 -4.20
C MET A 16 -0.15 0.61 -3.26
N ILE A 17 0.55 1.61 -2.71
CA ILE A 17 -0.07 2.58 -1.78
C ILE A 17 -1.06 3.54 -2.45
N THR A 18 -0.97 3.75 -3.76
CA THR A 18 -1.85 4.69 -4.49
C THR A 18 -3.05 4.00 -5.11
N SER A 19 -2.94 2.71 -5.46
CA SER A 19 -3.99 1.95 -6.13
C SER A 19 -5.28 1.89 -5.32
N PHE A 20 -5.19 1.54 -4.04
CA PHE A 20 -6.39 1.47 -3.20
C PHE A 20 -6.96 2.86 -2.89
N VAL A 21 -6.12 3.90 -2.76
CA VAL A 21 -6.58 5.29 -2.55
C VAL A 21 -7.37 5.77 -3.77
N ALA A 22 -6.89 5.49 -4.98
CA ALA A 22 -7.60 5.83 -6.21
C ALA A 22 -8.96 5.11 -6.30
N VAL A 23 -9.00 3.81 -5.97
CA VAL A 23 -10.28 3.07 -5.94
C VAL A 23 -11.22 3.66 -4.89
N ALA A 24 -10.72 3.96 -3.68
CA ALA A 24 -11.49 4.54 -2.59
C ALA A 24 -12.12 5.88 -2.97
N ASP A 25 -11.38 6.76 -3.65
CA ASP A 25 -11.86 8.07 -4.11
C ASP A 25 -13.06 7.93 -5.08
N TYR A 26 -12.95 7.05 -6.07
CA TYR A 26 -14.01 6.83 -7.05
C TYR A 26 -15.25 6.15 -6.43
N VAL A 27 -15.04 5.22 -5.50
CA VAL A 27 -16.14 4.60 -4.74
C VAL A 27 -16.84 5.66 -3.87
N SER A 28 -16.08 6.49 -3.16
CA SER A 28 -16.62 7.53 -2.27
C SER A 28 -17.40 8.61 -3.02
N LYS A 29 -17.01 8.92 -4.26
CA LYS A 29 -17.73 9.84 -5.15
C LYS A 29 -18.99 9.25 -5.77
N GLY A 30 -19.29 7.97 -5.55
CA GLY A 30 -20.45 7.29 -6.13
C GLY A 30 -20.35 7.06 -7.65
N VAL A 31 -19.18 7.28 -8.25
CA VAL A 31 -18.92 7.07 -9.68
C VAL A 31 -18.38 5.66 -9.99
N SER A 32 -18.25 4.82 -8.96
CA SER A 32 -17.82 3.43 -9.07
C SER A 32 -18.64 2.51 -8.18
N LYS A 33 -18.65 1.21 -8.52
CA LYS A 33 -19.24 0.16 -7.67
C LYS A 33 -18.37 -0.06 -6.44
N ASN A 34 -18.98 -0.46 -5.31
CA ASN A 34 -18.23 -1.03 -4.18
C ASN A 34 -17.24 -2.08 -4.70
N THR A 35 -15.99 -1.97 -4.30
CA THR A 35 -14.90 -2.76 -4.89
C THR A 35 -14.17 -3.53 -3.81
N LEU A 36 -13.95 -4.82 -4.05
CA LEU A 36 -12.95 -5.62 -3.34
C LEU A 36 -11.72 -5.70 -4.24
N LEU A 37 -10.59 -5.18 -3.76
CA LEU A 37 -9.33 -5.09 -4.48
C LEU A 37 -8.30 -6.02 -3.82
N LEU A 38 -7.71 -6.92 -4.60
CA LEU A 38 -6.62 -7.81 -4.18
C LEU A 38 -5.34 -7.49 -4.94
N PHE A 39 -4.24 -7.41 -4.23
CA PHE A 39 -2.94 -7.08 -4.81
C PHE A 39 -1.79 -7.60 -3.95
N TYR A 40 -0.60 -7.58 -4.55
CA TYR A 40 0.61 -8.20 -4.02
C TYR A 40 1.80 -7.27 -4.20
N ALA A 41 2.76 -7.31 -3.28
CA ALA A 41 4.03 -6.63 -3.47
C ALA A 41 4.91 -7.42 -4.47
N LYS A 42 5.46 -6.71 -5.45
CA LYS A 42 6.45 -7.23 -6.39
C LYS A 42 7.83 -7.39 -5.75
N GLU A 43 8.17 -6.45 -4.88
CA GLU A 43 9.46 -6.33 -4.19
C GLU A 43 9.18 -5.89 -2.74
N PRO A 44 10.04 -6.22 -1.76
CA PRO A 44 9.92 -5.72 -0.41
C PRO A 44 9.94 -4.19 -0.35
N PHE A 45 9.08 -3.59 0.47
CA PHE A 45 9.14 -2.17 0.80
C PHE A 45 8.63 -1.91 2.22
N VAL A 46 8.99 -0.74 2.76
CA VAL A 46 8.47 -0.25 4.04
C VAL A 46 7.37 0.76 3.77
N ASN A 47 6.19 0.53 4.33
CA ASN A 47 5.04 1.42 4.24
C ASN A 47 4.82 2.16 5.57
N VAL A 48 5.16 3.45 5.60
CA VAL A 48 5.12 4.30 6.79
C VAL A 48 3.76 4.97 6.91
N GLY A 49 3.11 4.83 8.08
CA GLY A 49 1.81 5.44 8.35
C GLY A 49 1.90 6.96 8.46
N LEU A 50 0.79 7.64 8.16
CA LEU A 50 0.70 9.10 8.15
C LEU A 50 1.27 9.74 9.43
N HIS A 51 0.96 9.17 10.59
CA HIS A 51 1.33 9.70 11.90
C HIS A 51 2.56 9.04 12.54
N GLN A 52 3.33 8.28 11.76
CA GLN A 52 4.54 7.61 12.24
C GLN A 52 5.81 8.43 11.97
N GLU A 53 6.72 8.45 12.93
CA GLU A 53 8.03 9.07 12.80
C GLU A 53 9.01 8.07 12.18
N VAL A 54 9.36 8.28 10.92
CA VAL A 54 10.14 7.31 10.12
C VAL A 54 11.48 6.96 10.76
N TRP A 55 12.11 7.91 11.43
CA TRP A 55 13.41 7.76 12.07
C TRP A 55 13.40 6.90 13.34
N LEU A 56 12.21 6.74 13.95
CA LEU A 56 12.02 5.88 15.14
C LEU A 56 11.59 4.47 14.77
N GLU A 57 11.00 4.31 13.60
CA GLU A 57 10.33 3.09 13.16
C GLU A 57 11.17 2.26 12.17
N VAL A 58 12.07 2.91 11.43
CA VAL A 58 12.78 2.30 10.30
C VAL A 58 14.29 2.52 10.43
N ASP A 59 15.05 1.43 10.32
CA ASP A 59 16.48 1.51 10.06
C ASP A 59 16.72 2.02 8.62
N LEU A 60 16.88 3.34 8.49
CA LEU A 60 17.04 4.00 7.20
C LEU A 60 18.39 3.69 6.56
N ASP A 61 19.42 3.38 7.33
CA ASP A 61 20.73 3.05 6.79
C ASP A 61 20.74 1.64 6.21
N PHE A 62 20.09 0.68 6.88
CA PHE A 62 19.87 -0.66 6.35
C PHE A 62 19.03 -0.62 5.08
N THR A 63 17.89 0.08 5.08
CA THR A 63 17.00 0.14 3.89
C THR A 63 17.69 0.79 2.70
N ARG A 64 18.47 1.86 2.89
CA ARG A 64 19.30 2.46 1.83
C ARG A 64 20.34 1.50 1.30
N LYS A 65 21.08 0.81 2.19
CA LYS A 65 22.11 -0.18 1.80
C LYS A 65 21.52 -1.33 0.99
N MET A 66 20.35 -1.81 1.40
CA MET A 66 19.65 -2.93 0.77
C MET A 66 18.76 -2.52 -0.42
N LYS A 67 18.67 -1.22 -0.71
CA LYS A 67 17.81 -0.64 -1.76
C LYS A 67 16.31 -0.97 -1.57
N ILE A 68 15.86 -1.05 -0.32
CA ILE A 68 14.46 -1.27 0.04
C ILE A 68 13.75 0.09 0.05
N PRO A 69 12.69 0.31 -0.77
CA PRO A 69 11.95 1.55 -0.75
C PRO A 69 11.27 1.79 0.61
N VAL A 70 11.29 3.04 1.07
CA VAL A 70 10.53 3.49 2.24
C VAL A 70 9.54 4.53 1.75
N VAL A 71 8.25 4.19 1.80
CA VAL A 71 7.17 4.98 1.21
C VAL A 71 6.18 5.37 2.30
N ARG A 72 5.85 6.67 2.39
CA ARG A 72 4.81 7.16 3.30
C ARG A 72 3.46 7.17 2.57
N ARG A 73 2.43 6.64 3.22
CA ARG A 73 1.03 6.74 2.75
C ARG A 73 0.28 7.84 3.50
N ASP A 74 -0.77 8.34 2.88
CA ASP A 74 -1.72 9.33 3.43
C ASP A 74 -2.78 8.70 4.38
N LEU A 75 -2.71 7.39 4.60
CA LEU A 75 -3.53 6.68 5.58
C LEU A 75 -2.85 6.54 6.95
N GLY A 76 -3.66 6.50 8.00
CA GLY A 76 -3.24 6.18 9.36
C GLY A 76 -2.72 4.74 9.54
N GLY A 77 -2.51 4.35 10.80
CA GLY A 77 -1.92 3.06 11.18
C GLY A 77 -0.42 3.14 11.46
N GLY A 78 0.21 1.96 11.62
CA GLY A 78 1.63 1.82 11.94
C GLY A 78 2.53 1.77 10.71
N THR A 79 3.83 1.55 10.96
CA THR A 79 4.82 1.21 9.94
C THR A 79 4.83 -0.30 9.73
N VAL A 80 4.83 -0.75 8.48
CA VAL A 80 4.83 -2.17 8.14
C VAL A 80 5.84 -2.45 7.02
N VAL A 81 6.46 -3.62 7.05
CA VAL A 81 7.23 -4.16 5.94
C VAL A 81 6.30 -5.05 5.14
N ILE A 82 6.18 -4.82 3.83
CA ILE A 82 5.36 -5.64 2.95
C ILE A 82 6.28 -6.33 1.95
N THR A 83 6.13 -7.65 1.83
CA THR A 83 7.01 -8.51 1.03
C THR A 83 6.24 -9.41 0.06
N PRO A 84 6.90 -9.93 -1.00
CA PRO A 84 6.28 -10.96 -1.85
C PRO A 84 5.85 -12.18 -1.03
N GLY A 85 4.60 -12.62 -1.24
CA GLY A 85 4.00 -13.75 -0.49
C GLY A 85 2.93 -13.31 0.51
N GLU A 86 2.84 -12.02 0.81
CA GLU A 86 1.73 -11.42 1.55
C GLU A 86 0.54 -11.14 0.62
N HIS A 87 -0.67 -11.22 1.17
CA HIS A 87 -1.91 -10.89 0.47
C HIS A 87 -2.51 -9.65 1.12
N ASP A 88 -2.66 -8.58 0.33
CA ASP A 88 -3.32 -7.36 0.75
C ASP A 88 -4.72 -7.25 0.12
N TYR A 89 -5.65 -6.73 0.91
CA TYR A 89 -7.06 -6.59 0.57
C TYR A 89 -7.54 -5.19 0.93
N PHE A 90 -8.30 -4.58 0.03
CA PHE A 90 -8.98 -3.30 0.26
C PHE A 90 -10.44 -3.34 -0.21
#